data_AF-A0A2W6PAL3-F1
#
_entry.id   AF-A0A2W6PAL3-F1
#
_cell.length_a   1.000
_cell.length_b   1.000
_cell.length_c   1.000
_cell.angle_alpha   90.00
_cell.angle_beta   90.00
_cell.angle_gamma   90.00
#
_symmetry.space_group_name_H-M   'P 1'
#
loop_
_entity.id
_entity.type
_entity.pdbx_description
1 polymer ?
#
loop_
_entity_poly.entity_id
_entity_poly.type
_entity_poly.pdbx_seq_one_letter_code
_entity_poly.pdbx_strand_id
1 'polypeptide(L)' 'MNIRECALPGIGVKYQFHTKGGNQLVIIKHEDGRRELYSVNPLDEEELTLIAELEDDECVTLSGLIGGWS' A
#
# COMPACT_ATOMS: atom_id res chain seq x y z
N MET A 1 0.00 -5.65 14.69
CA MET A 1 0.40 -4.63 13.69
C MET A 1 -0.80 -3.70 13.53
N ASN A 2 -0.61 -2.39 13.63
CA ASN A 2 -1.73 -1.45 13.55
C ASN A 2 -1.77 -0.88 12.13
N ILE A 3 -2.86 -1.16 11.41
CA ILE A 3 -3.13 -0.61 10.09
C ILE A 3 -4.11 0.54 10.30
N ARG A 4 -3.72 1.74 9.89
CA ARG A 4 -4.60 2.90 9.84
C ARG A 4 -5.31 2.91 8.49
N GLU A 5 -6.61 3.09 8.52
CA GLU A 5 -7.47 3.19 7.35
C GLU A 5 -8.10 4.58 7.29
N CYS A 6 -8.11 5.19 6.11
CA CYS A 6 -8.72 6.48 5.85
C CYS A 6 -9.43 6.44 4.49
N ALA A 7 -10.74 6.73 4.49
CA ALA A 7 -11.49 6.88 3.25
C ALA A 7 -11.00 8.13 2.49
N LEU A 8 -10.83 7.99 1.18
CA LEU A 8 -10.47 9.05 0.25
C LEU A 8 -11.65 9.26 -0.72
N PRO A 9 -12.56 10.23 -0.47
CA PRO A 9 -13.74 10.42 -1.29
C PRO A 9 -13.42 10.61 -2.79
N GLY A 10 -14.01 9.76 -3.64
CA GLY A 10 -13.81 9.78 -5.09
C GLY A 10 -12.48 9.20 -5.57
N ILE A 11 -11.71 8.59 -4.67
CA ILE A 11 -10.44 7.90 -5.00
C ILE A 11 -10.54 6.46 -4.50
N GLY A 12 -10.85 6.26 -3.22
CA GLY A 12 -11.03 4.96 -2.60
C GLY A 12 -10.58 4.94 -1.15
N VAL A 13 -9.59 4.13 -0.78
CA VAL A 13 -9.15 3.96 0.63
C VAL A 13 -7.64 3.98 0.76
N LYS A 14 -7.13 4.79 1.68
CA LYS A 14 -5.72 4.79 2.11
C LYS A 14 -5.54 3.87 3.32
N TYR A 15 -4.64 2.92 3.17
CA TYR A 15 -4.10 2.12 4.27
C TYR A 15 -2.68 2.59 4.58
N GLN A 16 -2.32 2.64 5.86
CA GLN A 16 -0.98 3.00 6.30
C GLN A 16 -0.56 2.14 7.48
N PHE A 17 0.68 1.67 7.49
CA PHE A 17 1.22 0.91 8.62
C PHE A 17 2.73 1.05 8.72
N HIS A 18 3.24 0.79 9.92
CA HIS A 18 4.67 0.68 10.18
C HIS A 18 5.08 -0.78 10.22
N THR A 19 6.14 -1.10 9.47
CA THR A 19 6.81 -2.39 9.55
C THR A 19 7.65 -2.46 10.83
N LYS A 20 7.95 -3.68 11.31
CA LYS A 20 8.88 -3.86 12.44
C LYS A 20 10.30 -3.34 12.14
N GLY A 21 10.67 -3.23 10.87
CA GLY A 21 11.96 -2.70 10.41
C GLY A 21 12.03 -1.17 10.39
N GLY A 22 10.98 -0.46 10.81
CA GLY A 22 10.97 1.01 10.87
C GLY A 22 10.45 1.71 9.62
N ASN A 23 10.21 0.98 8.52
CA ASN A 23 9.62 1.56 7.31
C ASN A 23 8.12 1.82 7.51
N GLN A 24 7.66 2.97 7.04
CA GLN A 24 6.23 3.26 6.87
C GLN A 24 5.83 2.98 5.41
N LEU A 25 4.76 2.20 5.25
CA LEU A 25 4.16 1.90 3.95
C LEU A 25 2.75 2.51 3.87
N VAL A 26 2.42 2.98 2.67
CA VAL A 26 1.08 3.48 2.32
C VAL A 26 0.56 2.67 1.13
N ILE A 27 -0.70 2.26 1.19
CA ILE A 27 -1.38 1.58 0.09
C ILE A 27 -2.65 2.36 -0.22
N ILE A 28 -2.85 2.77 -1.47
CA ILE A 28 -4.11 3.32 -1.95
C ILE A 28 -4.84 2.22 -2.70
N LYS A 29 -6.05 1.89 -2.26
CA LYS A 29 -7.03 1.12 -3.06
C LYS A 29 -7.90 2.11 -3.79
N HIS A 30 -7.84 2.11 -5.11
CA HIS A 30 -8.73 2.89 -5.94
C HIS A 30 -10.09 2.20 -6.09
N GLU A 31 -11.14 2.98 -6.37
CA GLU A 31 -12.50 2.47 -6.61
C GLU A 31 -12.58 1.60 -7.87
N ASP A 32 -11.66 1.79 -8.83
CA ASP A 32 -11.55 1.05 -10.09
C ASP A 32 -10.82 -0.30 -9.97
N GLY A 33 -10.36 -0.66 -8.77
CA GLY A 33 -9.60 -1.90 -8.51
C GLY A 33 -8.09 -1.70 -8.44
N ARG A 34 -7.55 -0.59 -8.97
CA ARG A 34 -6.10 -0.34 -8.95
C ARG A 34 -5.57 -0.17 -7.53
N ARG A 35 -4.33 -0.61 -7.31
CA ARG A 35 -3.59 -0.42 -6.07
C ARG A 35 -2.30 0.34 -6.34
N GLU A 36 -2.03 1.33 -5.51
CA GLU A 36 -0.73 2.00 -5.50
C GLU A 36 -0.04 1.74 -4.16
N LEU A 37 1.22 1.33 -4.21
CA LEU A 37 2.04 1.08 -3.04
C LEU A 37 3.13 2.15 -2.96
N TYR A 38 3.30 2.73 -1.78
CA TYR A 38 4.29 3.76 -1.53
C TYR A 38 5.13 3.44 -0.30
N SER A 39 6.43 3.75 -0.38
CA SER A 39 7.26 3.95 0.81
C SER A 39 7.28 5.42 1.19
N VAL A 40 7.25 5.68 2.49
CA VAL A 40 7.38 7.03 3.03
C VAL A 40 8.84 7.28 3.40
N ASN A 41 9.39 8.43 3.03
CA ASN A 41 10.75 8.79 3.42
C ASN A 41 10.84 8.91 4.95
N PRO A 42 11.77 8.21 5.62
CA PRO A 42 11.89 8.27 7.09
C PRO A 42 12.39 9.64 7.61
N LEU A 43 12.92 10.50 6.73
CA LEU A 43 13.36 11.86 7.07
C LEU A 43 12.34 12.94 6.70
N ASP A 44 11.36 12.61 5.87
CA ASP A 44 10.31 13.53 5.40
C ASP A 44 9.01 12.74 5.14
N GLU A 45 8.04 12.83 6.04
CA GLU A 45 6.79 12.07 5.94
C GLU A 45 5.87 12.53 4.80
N GLU A 46 6.15 13.69 4.18
CA GLU A 46 5.42 14.20 3.02
C GLU A 46 5.96 13.62 1.70
N GLU A 47 7.19 13.11 1.70
CA GLU A 47 7.82 12.52 0.52
C GLU A 47 7.47 11.04 0.38
N LEU A 48 6.71 10.74 -0.68
CA LEU A 48 6.30 9.39 -1.05
C LEU A 48 7.07 8.92 -2.28
N THR A 49 7.64 7.72 -2.22
CA THR A 49 8.16 7.02 -3.39
C THR A 49 7.16 5.96 -3.84
N LEU A 50 6.68 6.05 -5.08
CA LEU A 50 5.87 5.00 -5.69
C LEU A 50 6.72 3.74 -5.87
N ILE A 51 6.29 2.65 -5.26
CA ILE A 51 6.92 1.32 -5.38
C ILE A 51 6.34 0.59 -6.58
N ALA A 52 5.01 0.56 -6.67
CA ALA A 52 4.28 -0.13 -7.71
C ALA A 52 2.87 0.42 -7.85
N GLU A 53 2.36 0.38 -9.08
CA GLU A 53 0.94 0.45 -9.40
C GLU A 53 0.55 -0.94 -9.90
N LEU A 54 -0.57 -1.48 -9.43
CA LEU A 54 -0.99 -2.85 -9.68
C LEU A 54 -2.47 -2.89 -10.04
N GLU A 55 -2.81 -3.71 -11.03
CA GLU A 55 -4.19 -4.09 -11.31
C GLU A 55 -4.66 -5.24 -10.38
N ASP A 56 -5.96 -5.55 -10.43
CA ASP A 56 -6.60 -6.51 -9.52
C ASP A 56 -5.96 -7.91 -9.58
N ASP A 57 -5.59 -8.40 -10.78
CA ASP A 57 -4.97 -9.72 -10.98
C ASP A 57 -3.50 -9.76 -10.54
N GLU A 58 -2.76 -8.69 -10.76
CA GLU A 58 -1.40 -8.51 -10.27
C GLU A 58 -1.38 -8.48 -8.73
N CYS A 59 -2.38 -7.85 -8.10
CA CYS A 59 -2.54 -7.86 -6.65
C CYS A 59 -2.76 -9.26 -6.10
N VAL A 60 -3.61 -10.05 -6.74
CA VAL A 60 -3.84 -11.46 -6.36
C VAL A 60 -2.53 -12.24 -6.47
N THR A 61 -1.81 -12.09 -7.58
CA THR A 61 -0.52 -12.76 -7.81
C THR A 61 0.52 -12.37 -6.75
N LEU A 62 0.67 -11.07 -6.48
CA LEU A 62 1.59 -10.56 -5.46
C LEU A 62 1.22 -11.06 -4.06
N SER A 63 -0.08 -11.10 -3.74
CA SER A 63 -0.55 -11.61 -2.45
C SER A 63 -0.19 -13.09 -2.25
N GLY A 64 -0.24 -13.90 -3.32
CA GLY A 64 0.20 -15.30 -3.29
C GLY A 64 1.71 -15.43 -3.06
N LEU A 65 2.52 -14.61 -3.74
CA LEU A 65 3.97 -14.58 -3.57
C LEU A 65 4.39 -14.15 -2.15
N ILE A 66 3.77 -13.11 -1.61
CA ILE A 66 4.07 -12.58 -0.26
C ILE A 66 3.49 -13.48 0.84
N GLY A 67 2.29 -14.01 0.62
CA GLY A 67 1.59 -14.89 1.56
C GLY A 67 2.22 -16.27 1.69
N GLY A 68 3.20 -16.60 0.84
CA GLY A 68 3.92 -17.86 0.88
C GLY A 68 3.13 -19.01 0.25
N TRP A 69 2.67 -18.85 -1.00
CA TRP A 69 2.28 -20.01 -1.81
C TRP A 69 3.44 -21.01 -1.87
N SER A 70 3.29 -22.11 -1.14
CA SER A 70 4.07 -23.35 -1.23
C SER A 70 3.15 -24.49 -1.64
#